data_AF-A0AAW8CM25-F1
#
_entry.id   AF-A0AAW8CM25-F1
#
_cell.length_a   1.000
_cell.length_b   1.000
_cell.length_c   1.000
_cell.angle_alpha   90.00
_cell.angle_beta   90.00
_cell.angle_gamma   90.00
#
_symmetry.space_group_name_H-M   'P 1'
#
loop_
_entity.id
_entity.type
_entity.pdbx_description
1 polymer ?
#
loop_
_entity_poly.entity_id
_entity_poly.type
_entity_poly.pdbx_seq_one_letter_code
_entity_poly.pdbx_strand_id
1 'polypeptide(L)'
;MSSLTSFLPLEGVRVLSLALNLPGPAALLRCRQMGATCLKLEPPAGDPMAFYNQPAYAALHEGIAIETADLKTEAGQQQLHAALAKTDVLLTSFRPSALRKLGLDWPALQARHPSLSQVAIVGAPGERAEEPGHDLTYVAESGLVTGTELPPTLYADMGGALLASEAVLTAMLRRARGGGKASGIYLEVALNASADWLALPRTWGLTQPTGAVGGAHAGYRVYPCADGRVAVAALEPHFANRLCEAAGVTPPDMMATATHKALAAWLATRTRAELDAMSRERDVPLLTLAD
;
A
#
# COMPACT_ATOMS: atom_id res chain seq x y z
N MET A 1 31.05 13.95 -12.04
CA MET A 1 29.94 13.03 -12.32
C MET A 1 28.67 13.85 -12.35
N SER A 2 27.95 13.80 -13.46
CA SER A 2 26.79 14.65 -13.77
C SER A 2 25.77 14.61 -12.64
N SER A 3 25.41 15.78 -12.09
CA SER A 3 24.22 15.95 -11.27
C SER A 3 23.02 15.69 -12.16
N LEU A 4 22.57 14.44 -12.22
CA LEU A 4 21.24 14.12 -12.71
C LEU A 4 20.27 14.89 -11.81
N THR A 5 19.73 15.99 -12.33
CA THR A 5 18.53 16.62 -11.77
C THR A 5 17.50 15.50 -11.63
N SER A 6 17.20 15.10 -10.39
CA SER A 6 16.21 14.07 -10.11
C SER A 6 14.90 14.51 -10.74
N PHE A 7 14.44 13.79 -11.76
CA PHE A 7 13.18 14.06 -12.41
C PHE A 7 12.05 13.82 -11.39
N LEU A 8 11.33 14.89 -11.05
CA LEU A 8 10.18 14.84 -10.14
C LEU A 8 8.89 14.84 -10.97
N PRO A 9 8.18 13.69 -11.08
CA PRO A 9 7.10 13.53 -12.05
C PRO A 9 5.86 14.39 -11.78
N LEU A 10 5.72 14.95 -10.57
CA LEU A 10 4.65 15.86 -10.19
C LEU A 10 5.15 17.28 -9.89
N GLU A 11 6.35 17.65 -10.33
CA GLU A 11 6.82 19.02 -10.23
C GLU A 11 5.83 19.99 -10.89
N GLY A 12 5.47 21.06 -10.16
CA GLY A 12 4.48 22.05 -10.60
C GLY A 12 3.01 21.61 -10.47
N VAL A 13 2.72 20.39 -10.04
CA VAL A 13 1.36 19.90 -9.79
C VAL A 13 0.91 20.29 -8.38
N ARG A 14 -0.32 20.80 -8.25
CA ARG A 14 -0.94 21.14 -6.97
C ARG A 14 -2.01 20.13 -6.60
N VAL A 15 -1.85 19.53 -5.42
CA VAL A 15 -2.71 18.47 -4.93
C VAL A 15 -3.36 18.90 -3.62
N LEU A 16 -4.69 18.94 -3.60
CA LEU A 16 -5.47 19.22 -2.39
C LEU A 16 -6.08 17.91 -1.90
N SER A 17 -5.91 17.60 -0.62
CA SER A 17 -6.57 16.46 0.03
C SER A 17 -7.59 16.93 1.05
N LEU A 18 -8.78 16.32 1.00
CA LEU A 18 -9.76 16.34 2.09
C LEU A 18 -9.77 15.00 2.84
N ALA A 19 -8.96 14.04 2.39
CA ALA A 19 -8.94 12.70 2.93
C ALA A 19 -8.33 12.69 4.35
N LEU A 20 -9.07 12.10 5.28
CA LEU A 20 -8.66 11.89 6.67
C LEU A 20 -8.26 10.43 6.85
N ASN A 21 -7.33 10.20 7.79
CA ASN A 21 -6.78 8.90 8.11
C ASN A 21 -6.18 8.19 6.88
N LEU A 22 -5.47 7.09 7.09
CA LEU A 22 -5.07 6.24 5.96
C LEU A 22 -6.31 5.80 5.16
N PRO A 23 -6.18 5.68 3.83
CA PRO A 23 -4.93 5.77 3.03
C PRO A 23 -4.59 7.17 2.48
N GLY A 24 -5.46 8.17 2.68
CA GLY A 24 -5.39 9.48 2.01
C GLY A 24 -4.07 10.24 2.22
N PRO A 25 -3.64 10.50 3.47
CA PRO A 25 -2.37 11.12 3.78
C PRO A 25 -1.16 10.37 3.23
N ALA A 26 -1.18 9.02 3.18
CA ALA A 26 -0.09 8.27 2.56
C ALA A 26 -0.01 8.51 1.05
N ALA A 27 -1.15 8.57 0.35
CA ALA A 27 -1.19 8.94 -1.06
C ALA A 27 -0.68 10.38 -1.28
N LEU A 28 -1.06 11.31 -0.41
CA LEU A 28 -0.63 12.70 -0.48
C LEU A 28 0.87 12.86 -0.22
N LEU A 29 1.43 12.15 0.76
CA LEU A 29 2.88 12.10 1.03
C LEU A 29 3.65 11.59 -0.20
N ARG A 30 3.15 10.54 -0.86
CA ARG A 30 3.76 10.05 -2.11
C ARG A 30 3.73 11.10 -3.20
N CYS A 31 2.62 11.81 -3.36
CA CYS A 31 2.54 12.92 -4.32
C CYS A 31 3.57 14.01 -4.01
N ARG A 32 3.73 14.35 -2.73
CA ARG A 32 4.73 15.32 -2.26
C ARG A 32 6.17 14.88 -2.53
N GLN A 33 6.48 13.61 -2.30
CA GLN A 33 7.78 13.00 -2.60
C GLN A 33 8.08 12.98 -4.11
N MET A 34 7.04 12.91 -4.94
CA MET A 34 7.12 13.05 -6.40
C MET A 34 7.20 14.51 -6.89
N GLY A 35 7.24 15.49 -5.98
CA GLY A 35 7.43 16.92 -6.31
C GLY A 35 6.15 17.76 -6.32
N ALA A 36 4.99 17.20 -6.00
CA ALA A 36 3.76 17.98 -5.93
C ALA A 36 3.79 19.00 -4.78
N THR A 37 3.13 20.14 -4.98
CA THR A 37 2.76 21.03 -3.88
C THR A 37 1.47 20.52 -3.27
N CYS A 38 1.52 20.10 -2.00
CA CYS A 38 0.41 19.45 -1.32
C CYS A 38 -0.20 20.34 -0.24
N LEU A 39 -1.52 20.44 -0.25
CA LEU A 39 -2.35 21.05 0.78
C LEU A 39 -3.32 20.00 1.32
N LYS A 40 -3.53 19.97 2.63
CA LYS A 40 -4.60 19.23 3.28
C LYS A 40 -5.55 20.20 3.97
N LEU A 41 -6.85 20.04 3.74
CA LEU A 41 -7.88 20.71 4.54
C LEU A 41 -8.46 19.71 5.53
N GLU A 42 -8.35 20.03 6.81
CA GLU A 42 -8.90 19.24 7.90
C GLU A 42 -10.17 19.89 8.47
N PRO A 43 -11.14 19.10 8.96
CA PRO A 43 -12.25 19.66 9.72
C PRO A 43 -11.74 20.28 11.04
N PRO A 44 -12.56 21.10 11.73
CA PRO A 44 -12.19 21.65 13.05
C PRO A 44 -11.82 20.59 14.10
N ALA A 45 -12.32 19.37 13.94
CA ALA A 45 -11.98 18.24 14.79
C ALA A 45 -10.59 17.62 14.49
N GLY A 46 -9.93 18.02 13.41
CA GLY A 46 -8.66 17.46 12.94
C GLY A 46 -8.79 16.09 12.29
N ASP A 47 -7.66 15.52 11.88
CA ASP A 47 -7.54 14.12 11.46
C ASP A 47 -7.51 13.16 12.67
N PRO A 48 -8.35 12.12 12.72
CA PRO A 48 -8.32 11.08 13.75
C PRO A 48 -6.92 10.48 14.02
N MET A 49 -6.08 10.35 12.99
CA MET A 49 -4.71 9.80 13.11
C MET A 49 -3.84 10.61 14.07
N ALA A 50 -4.05 11.93 14.18
CA ALA A 50 -3.32 12.77 15.13
C ALA A 50 -3.58 12.37 16.59
N PHE A 51 -4.75 11.80 16.88
CA PHE A 51 -5.13 11.30 18.21
C PHE A 51 -4.72 9.85 18.43
N TYR A 52 -4.72 9.03 17.37
CA TYR A 52 -4.32 7.62 17.46
C TYR A 52 -2.80 7.46 17.61
N ASN A 53 -2.04 8.20 16.80
CA ASN A 53 -0.58 8.10 16.77
C ASN A 53 0.03 9.40 16.19
N GLN A 54 0.40 10.31 17.07
CA GLN A 54 0.97 11.61 16.69
C GLN A 54 2.28 11.49 15.88
N PRO A 55 3.25 10.61 16.22
CA PRO A 55 4.43 10.38 15.36
C PRO A 55 4.08 9.94 13.95
N ALA A 56 3.12 9.02 13.77
CA ALA A 56 2.69 8.57 12.45
C ALA A 56 2.00 9.70 11.68
N TYR A 57 1.14 10.49 12.35
CA TYR A 57 0.54 11.68 11.74
C TYR A 57 1.62 12.65 11.25
N ALA A 58 2.64 12.95 12.08
CA ALA A 58 3.73 13.85 11.69
C ALA A 58 4.49 13.33 10.45
N ALA A 59 4.81 12.03 10.42
CA ALA A 59 5.49 11.41 9.28
C ALA A 59 4.65 11.47 7.99
N LEU A 60 3.33 11.25 8.08
CA LEU A 60 2.42 11.31 6.94
C LEU A 60 2.24 12.72 6.36
N HIS A 61 2.57 13.76 7.12
CA HIS A 61 2.38 15.16 6.71
C HIS A 61 3.69 15.93 6.59
N GLU A 62 4.83 15.24 6.57
CA GLU A 62 6.13 15.88 6.42
C GLU A 62 6.19 16.71 5.12
N GLY A 63 6.42 18.02 5.27
CA GLY A 63 6.51 18.96 4.15
C GLY A 63 5.18 19.26 3.44
N ILE A 64 4.04 18.92 4.05
CA ILE A 64 2.69 19.18 3.53
C ILE A 64 2.03 20.32 4.31
N ALA A 65 1.43 21.29 3.62
CA ALA A 65 0.66 22.34 4.27
C ALA A 65 -0.68 21.79 4.77
N ILE A 66 -1.07 22.14 6.00
CA ILE A 66 -2.35 21.76 6.59
C ILE A 66 -3.08 23.03 7.02
N GLU A 67 -4.33 23.16 6.61
CA GLU A 67 -5.23 24.21 7.07
C GLU A 67 -6.53 23.59 7.60
N THR A 68 -7.22 24.31 8.47
CA THR A 68 -8.52 23.89 9.01
C THR A 68 -9.64 24.62 8.30
N ALA A 69 -10.69 23.89 7.89
CA ALA A 69 -11.89 24.46 7.28
C ALA A 69 -13.15 23.65 7.67
N ASP A 70 -14.18 24.33 8.20
CA ASP A 70 -15.49 23.69 8.40
C ASP A 70 -16.32 23.75 7.11
N LEU A 71 -16.27 22.66 6.35
CA LEU A 71 -16.96 22.52 5.06
C LEU A 71 -18.49 22.56 5.16
N LYS A 72 -19.07 22.56 6.37
CA LYS A 72 -20.52 22.74 6.57
C LYS A 72 -20.93 24.21 6.66
N THR A 73 -19.96 25.12 6.75
CA THR A 73 -20.20 26.57 6.84
C THR A 73 -19.95 27.24 5.50
N GLU A 74 -20.59 28.39 5.26
CA GLU A 74 -20.34 29.21 4.07
C GLU A 74 -18.86 29.64 3.97
N ALA A 75 -18.26 30.04 5.10
CA ALA A 75 -16.86 30.45 5.15
C ALA A 75 -15.90 29.30 4.77
N GLY A 76 -16.12 28.09 5.30
CA GLY A 76 -15.30 26.93 4.94
C GLY A 76 -15.50 26.50 3.49
N GLN A 77 -16.72 26.59 2.94
CA GLN A 77 -16.99 26.37 1.52
C GLN A 77 -16.28 27.40 0.63
N GLN A 78 -16.26 28.67 1.03
CA GLN A 78 -15.51 29.72 0.32
C GLN A 78 -14.00 29.42 0.33
N GLN A 79 -13.43 29.05 1.48
CA GLN A 79 -12.02 28.67 1.60
C GLN A 79 -11.69 27.45 0.73
N LEU A 80 -12.51 26.40 0.80
CA LEU A 80 -12.36 25.20 -0.03
C LEU A 80 -12.33 25.54 -1.52
N HIS A 81 -13.30 26.32 -2.00
CA HIS A 81 -13.36 26.63 -3.42
C HIS A 81 -12.26 27.60 -3.89
N ALA A 82 -11.76 28.47 -3.00
CA ALA A 82 -10.57 29.28 -3.28
C ALA A 82 -9.32 28.41 -3.41
N ALA A 83 -9.20 27.34 -2.61
CA ALA A 83 -8.14 26.34 -2.77
C ALA A 83 -8.31 25.53 -4.06
N LEU A 84 -9.52 25.03 -4.34
CA LEU A 84 -9.82 24.23 -5.56
C LEU A 84 -9.53 24.97 -6.86
N ALA A 85 -9.74 26.30 -6.91
CA ALA A 85 -9.40 27.11 -8.08
C ALA A 85 -7.89 27.09 -8.42
N LYS A 86 -7.05 26.68 -7.46
CA LYS A 86 -5.60 26.53 -7.57
C LYS A 86 -5.17 25.06 -7.51
N THR A 87 -6.08 24.11 -7.63
CA THR A 87 -5.78 22.69 -7.49
C THR A 87 -5.83 22.01 -8.85
N ASP A 88 -4.87 21.13 -9.12
CA ASP A 88 -4.87 20.28 -10.31
C ASP A 88 -5.55 18.94 -10.02
N VAL A 89 -5.32 18.38 -8.82
CA VAL A 89 -5.97 17.13 -8.37
C VAL A 89 -6.51 17.23 -6.94
N LEU A 90 -7.78 16.89 -6.77
CA LEU A 90 -8.45 16.73 -5.47
C LEU A 90 -8.42 15.26 -5.05
N LEU A 91 -7.92 14.96 -3.85
CA LEU A 91 -8.07 13.65 -3.19
C LEU A 91 -9.17 13.71 -2.13
N THR A 92 -10.05 12.70 -2.14
CA THR A 92 -11.13 12.54 -1.14
C THR A 92 -11.19 11.11 -0.64
N SER A 93 -11.50 10.90 0.65
CA SER A 93 -11.83 9.59 1.24
C SER A 93 -13.23 9.57 1.86
N PHE A 94 -14.19 10.22 1.21
CA PHE A 94 -15.57 10.34 1.67
C PHE A 94 -16.48 9.36 0.94
N ARG A 95 -17.55 8.94 1.61
CA ARG A 95 -18.67 8.29 0.95
C ARG A 95 -19.27 9.21 -0.13
N PRO A 96 -19.74 8.68 -1.28
CA PRO A 96 -20.34 9.49 -2.32
C PRO A 96 -21.52 10.35 -1.81
N SER A 97 -22.35 9.82 -0.92
CA SER A 97 -23.47 10.54 -0.30
C SER A 97 -23.01 11.73 0.56
N ALA A 98 -21.88 11.61 1.24
CA ALA A 98 -21.30 12.70 2.03
C ALA A 98 -20.77 13.81 1.11
N LEU A 99 -20.09 13.47 0.01
CA LEU A 99 -19.65 14.44 -0.98
C LEU A 99 -20.82 15.18 -1.63
N ARG A 100 -21.90 14.46 -2.01
CA ARG A 100 -23.13 15.08 -2.52
C ARG A 100 -23.72 16.09 -1.54
N LYS A 101 -23.79 15.76 -0.24
CA LYS A 101 -24.28 16.68 0.80
C LYS A 101 -23.41 17.93 0.97
N LEU A 102 -22.11 17.82 0.67
CA LEU A 102 -21.17 18.95 0.69
C LEU A 102 -21.15 19.73 -0.64
N GLY A 103 -21.90 19.30 -1.66
CA GLY A 103 -21.87 19.90 -3.00
C GLY A 103 -20.58 19.62 -3.78
N LEU A 104 -19.90 18.51 -3.46
CA LEU A 104 -18.59 18.12 -4.00
C LEU A 104 -18.65 16.81 -4.80
N ASP A 105 -19.82 16.47 -5.36
CA ASP A 105 -19.91 15.39 -6.32
C ASP A 105 -19.27 15.80 -7.66
N TRP A 106 -18.86 14.79 -8.44
CA TRP A 106 -18.07 15.03 -9.63
C TRP A 106 -18.75 15.99 -10.65
N PRO A 107 -20.05 15.88 -10.95
CA PRO A 107 -20.70 16.84 -11.84
C PRO A 107 -20.62 18.29 -11.35
N ALA A 108 -20.82 18.54 -10.04
CA ALA A 108 -20.73 19.88 -9.47
C ALA A 108 -19.29 20.42 -9.50
N LEU A 109 -18.31 19.58 -9.17
CA LEU A 109 -16.89 19.93 -9.24
C LEU A 109 -16.47 20.25 -10.68
N GLN A 110 -16.85 19.41 -11.64
CA GLN A 110 -16.49 19.59 -13.04
C GLN A 110 -17.12 20.86 -13.64
N ALA A 111 -18.37 21.17 -13.28
CA ALA A 111 -19.04 22.39 -13.75
C ALA A 111 -18.33 23.66 -13.25
N ARG A 112 -17.82 23.65 -12.01
CA ARG A 112 -17.19 24.83 -11.39
C ARG A 112 -15.68 24.92 -11.67
N HIS A 113 -15.00 23.78 -11.78
CA HIS A 113 -13.55 23.65 -11.93
C HIS A 113 -13.22 22.66 -13.07
N PRO A 114 -13.43 23.04 -14.34
CA PRO A 114 -13.39 22.09 -15.47
C PRO A 114 -12.02 21.44 -15.72
N SER A 115 -10.93 22.01 -15.23
CA SER A 115 -9.57 21.44 -15.31
C SER A 115 -9.20 20.57 -14.10
N LEU A 116 -9.97 20.60 -13.02
CA LEU A 116 -9.70 19.84 -11.80
C LEU A 116 -9.96 18.35 -12.04
N SER A 117 -9.00 17.49 -11.70
CA SER A 117 -9.25 16.05 -11.59
C SER A 117 -9.58 15.66 -10.16
N GLN A 118 -10.36 14.61 -9.98
CA GLN A 118 -10.67 14.04 -8.67
C GLN A 118 -10.20 12.58 -8.61
N VAL A 119 -9.49 12.26 -7.54
CA VAL A 119 -9.20 10.88 -7.13
C VAL A 119 -10.02 10.60 -5.86
N ALA A 120 -11.07 9.81 -6.01
CA ALA A 120 -11.94 9.41 -4.92
C ALA A 120 -11.53 8.05 -4.39
N ILE A 121 -11.05 8.01 -3.16
CA ILE A 121 -10.75 6.79 -2.42
C ILE A 121 -12.02 6.35 -1.71
N VAL A 122 -12.48 5.13 -1.97
CA VAL A 122 -13.69 4.55 -1.39
C VAL A 122 -13.39 3.15 -0.86
N GLY A 123 -14.27 2.62 -0.01
CA GLY A 123 -14.11 1.27 0.52
C GLY A 123 -14.23 0.18 -0.54
N ALA A 124 -15.29 0.28 -1.35
CA ALA A 124 -15.62 -0.66 -2.42
C ALA A 124 -16.21 0.09 -3.63
N PRO A 125 -16.14 -0.47 -4.85
CA PRO A 125 -16.60 0.23 -6.03
C PRO A 125 -18.13 0.33 -6.09
N GLY A 126 -18.63 1.33 -6.82
CA GLY A 126 -20.06 1.48 -7.12
C GLY A 126 -20.92 1.70 -5.88
N GLU A 127 -22.07 1.04 -5.79
CA GLU A 127 -23.02 1.24 -4.67
C GLU A 127 -22.43 0.88 -3.31
N ARG A 128 -21.48 -0.06 -3.29
CA ARG A 128 -20.78 -0.48 -2.06
C ARG A 128 -19.85 0.60 -1.49
N ALA A 129 -19.60 1.69 -2.21
CA ALA A 129 -18.85 2.84 -1.70
C ALA A 129 -19.52 3.51 -0.48
N GLU A 130 -20.81 3.24 -0.23
CA GLU A 130 -21.54 3.71 0.96
C GLU A 130 -21.35 2.82 2.19
N GLU A 131 -20.81 1.60 2.01
CA GLU A 131 -20.61 0.64 3.09
C GLU A 131 -19.49 1.11 4.04
N PRO A 132 -19.68 1.02 5.37
CA PRO A 132 -18.58 1.21 6.31
C PRO A 132 -17.55 0.10 6.17
N GLY A 133 -16.27 0.48 6.20
CA GLY A 133 -15.18 -0.48 6.30
C GLY A 133 -13.87 0.20 6.68
N HIS A 134 -12.90 -0.63 7.04
CA HIS A 134 -11.52 -0.27 7.31
C HIS A 134 -10.61 -1.34 6.69
N ASP A 135 -9.31 -1.08 6.65
CA ASP A 135 -8.30 -2.02 6.15
C ASP A 135 -8.59 -3.49 6.49
N LEU A 136 -8.76 -3.80 7.78
CA LEU A 136 -8.99 -5.15 8.25
C LEU A 136 -10.21 -5.83 7.61
N THR A 137 -11.31 -5.09 7.40
CA THR A 137 -12.52 -5.67 6.79
C THR A 137 -12.31 -5.97 5.31
N TYR A 138 -11.55 -5.14 4.60
CA TYR A 138 -11.25 -5.36 3.18
C TYR A 138 -10.29 -6.53 2.99
N VAL A 139 -9.23 -6.58 3.80
CA VAL A 139 -8.26 -7.70 3.82
C VAL A 139 -8.94 -9.01 4.21
N ALA A 140 -9.89 -8.97 5.15
CA ALA A 140 -10.70 -10.13 5.53
C ALA A 140 -11.61 -10.60 4.39
N GLU A 141 -12.29 -9.67 3.70
CA GLU A 141 -13.13 -9.99 2.53
C GLU A 141 -12.32 -10.69 1.43
N SER A 142 -11.08 -10.25 1.19
CA SER A 142 -10.16 -10.88 0.21
C SER A 142 -9.49 -12.17 0.73
N GLY A 143 -9.90 -12.68 1.89
CA GLY A 143 -9.41 -13.95 2.45
C GLY A 143 -7.97 -13.93 2.96
N LEU A 144 -7.40 -12.75 3.20
CA LEU A 144 -6.02 -12.56 3.69
C LEU A 144 -5.92 -12.59 5.23
N VAL A 145 -7.06 -12.62 5.94
CA VAL A 145 -7.12 -12.88 7.39
C VAL A 145 -7.34 -14.38 7.60
N THR A 146 -6.31 -15.08 8.06
CA THR A 146 -6.31 -16.56 8.18
C THR A 146 -6.49 -17.08 9.61
N GLY A 147 -6.60 -16.18 10.59
CA GLY A 147 -6.75 -16.49 12.00
C GLY A 147 -7.16 -15.26 12.80
N THR A 148 -6.96 -15.31 14.12
CA THR A 148 -7.27 -14.20 15.03
C THR A 148 -6.13 -13.19 15.18
N GLU A 149 -4.93 -13.55 14.72
CA GLU A 149 -3.79 -12.64 14.68
C GLU A 149 -4.03 -11.54 13.64
N LEU A 150 -3.70 -10.30 14.01
CA LEU A 150 -3.86 -9.15 13.12
C LEU A 150 -2.77 -9.14 12.04
N PRO A 151 -3.10 -8.72 10.81
CA PRO A 151 -2.09 -8.38 9.80
C PRO A 151 -1.03 -7.42 10.37
N PRO A 152 0.27 -7.62 10.10
CA PRO A 152 1.34 -6.78 10.65
C PRO A 152 1.40 -5.37 10.04
N THR A 153 0.54 -5.07 9.06
CA THR A 153 0.40 -3.76 8.41
C THR A 153 -0.99 -3.60 7.84
N LEU A 154 -1.32 -2.39 7.37
CA LEU A 154 -2.58 -2.05 6.74
C LEU A 154 -2.48 -2.26 5.21
N TYR A 155 -2.68 -3.50 4.76
CA TYR A 155 -2.44 -3.89 3.37
C TYR A 155 -3.34 -3.18 2.35
N ALA A 156 -4.64 -3.11 2.62
CA ALA A 156 -5.60 -2.45 1.73
C ALA A 156 -5.39 -0.93 1.72
N ASP A 157 -5.11 -0.32 2.87
CA ASP A 157 -4.84 1.11 2.95
C ASP A 157 -3.54 1.48 2.23
N MET A 158 -2.43 0.77 2.52
CA MET A 158 -1.14 1.10 1.91
C MET A 158 -1.11 0.78 0.41
N GLY A 159 -1.76 -0.31 -0.01
CA GLY A 159 -1.98 -0.60 -1.43
C GLY A 159 -2.88 0.44 -2.10
N GLY A 160 -3.96 0.85 -1.45
CA GLY A 160 -4.86 1.91 -1.92
C GLY A 160 -4.15 3.25 -2.07
N ALA A 161 -3.21 3.57 -1.18
CA ALA A 161 -2.39 4.77 -1.28
C ALA A 161 -1.47 4.75 -2.53
N LEU A 162 -0.93 3.58 -2.89
CA LEU A 162 -0.17 3.40 -4.14
C LEU A 162 -1.08 3.66 -5.34
N LEU A 163 -2.23 2.99 -5.42
CA LEU A 163 -3.20 3.14 -6.51
C LEU A 163 -3.73 4.58 -6.63
N ALA A 164 -3.96 5.27 -5.51
CA ALA A 164 -4.35 6.68 -5.51
C ALA A 164 -3.23 7.59 -6.07
N SER A 165 -1.97 7.35 -5.70
CA SER A 165 -0.85 8.10 -6.28
C SER A 165 -0.66 7.82 -7.77
N GLU A 166 -0.93 6.59 -8.23
CA GLU A 166 -0.96 6.22 -9.66
C GLU A 166 -2.13 6.88 -10.40
N ALA A 167 -3.29 7.02 -9.76
CA ALA A 167 -4.44 7.73 -10.30
C ALA A 167 -4.13 9.24 -10.48
N VAL A 168 -3.41 9.86 -9.54
CA VAL A 168 -2.91 11.24 -9.69
C VAL A 168 -2.00 11.35 -10.92
N LEU A 169 -1.02 10.45 -11.05
CA LEU A 169 -0.14 10.41 -12.22
C LEU A 169 -0.91 10.21 -13.52
N THR A 170 -1.93 9.34 -13.51
CA THR A 170 -2.80 9.06 -14.68
C THR A 170 -3.56 10.32 -15.10
N ALA A 171 -4.13 11.06 -14.15
CA ALA A 171 -4.79 12.33 -14.42
C ALA A 171 -3.82 13.35 -15.04
N MET A 172 -2.61 13.47 -14.50
CA MET A 172 -1.61 14.41 -15.02
C MET A 172 -1.07 13.98 -16.39
N LEU A 173 -0.87 12.68 -16.63
CA LEU A 173 -0.47 12.14 -17.93
C LEU A 173 -1.55 12.41 -18.99
N ARG A 174 -2.82 12.21 -18.66
CA ARG A 174 -3.94 12.55 -19.56
C ARG A 174 -3.93 14.03 -19.91
N ARG A 175 -3.75 14.90 -18.90
CA ARG A 175 -3.67 16.34 -19.10
C ARG A 175 -2.50 16.73 -20.00
N ALA A 176 -1.32 16.14 -19.78
CA ALA A 176 -0.13 16.38 -20.60
C ALA A 176 -0.33 15.93 -22.05
N ARG A 177 -0.90 14.75 -22.28
CA ARG A 177 -1.24 14.24 -23.62
C ARG A 177 -2.26 15.12 -24.35
N GLY A 178 -3.15 15.78 -23.62
CA GLY A 178 -4.07 16.79 -24.15
C GLY A 178 -3.46 18.19 -24.29
N GLY A 179 -2.13 18.33 -24.28
CA GLY A 179 -1.44 19.61 -24.42
C GLY A 179 -1.70 20.58 -23.26
N GLY A 180 -1.96 20.07 -22.06
CA GLY A 180 -2.27 20.86 -20.86
C GLY A 180 -3.72 21.36 -20.77
N LYS A 181 -4.53 21.11 -21.81
CA LYS A 181 -5.90 21.64 -21.97
C LYS A 181 -7.00 20.60 -21.79
N ALA A 182 -6.66 19.34 -21.55
CA ALA A 182 -7.68 18.31 -21.31
C ALA A 182 -8.52 18.68 -20.08
N SER A 183 -9.83 18.47 -20.18
CA SER A 183 -10.72 18.52 -19.02
C SER A 183 -10.27 17.53 -17.96
N GLY A 184 -10.51 17.89 -16.70
CA GLY A 184 -10.24 17.01 -15.57
C GLY A 184 -11.07 15.74 -15.63
N ILE A 185 -10.60 14.73 -14.91
CA ILE A 185 -11.25 13.41 -14.85
C ILE A 185 -11.54 12.99 -13.42
N TYR A 186 -12.54 12.11 -13.28
CA TYR A 186 -12.82 11.37 -12.05
C TYR A 186 -12.19 9.99 -12.14
N LEU A 187 -11.46 9.61 -11.09
CA LEU A 187 -10.88 8.30 -10.90
C LEU A 187 -11.27 7.78 -9.52
N GLU A 188 -11.87 6.60 -9.47
CA GLU A 188 -12.25 5.92 -8.24
C GLU A 188 -11.18 4.88 -7.88
N VAL A 189 -10.75 4.87 -6.62
CA VAL A 189 -9.82 3.90 -6.05
C VAL A 189 -10.53 3.18 -4.92
N ALA A 190 -10.84 1.91 -5.12
CA ALA A 190 -11.52 1.09 -4.12
C ALA A 190 -10.51 0.28 -3.29
N LEU A 191 -10.63 0.34 -1.97
CA LEU A 191 -9.71 -0.34 -1.05
C LEU A 191 -9.87 -1.86 -1.07
N ASN A 192 -11.08 -2.37 -1.25
CA ASN A 192 -11.29 -3.81 -1.45
C ASN A 192 -10.63 -4.31 -2.75
N ALA A 193 -10.65 -3.53 -3.83
CA ALA A 193 -9.97 -3.89 -5.08
C ALA A 193 -8.44 -3.91 -4.90
N SER A 194 -7.91 -3.03 -4.05
CA SER A 194 -6.50 -3.10 -3.63
C SER A 194 -6.22 -4.39 -2.85
N ALA A 195 -7.08 -4.77 -1.91
CA ALA A 195 -6.94 -6.01 -1.15
C ALA A 195 -7.04 -7.25 -2.06
N ASP A 196 -7.97 -7.25 -3.01
CA ASP A 196 -8.15 -8.32 -4.00
C ASP A 196 -6.92 -8.49 -4.90
N TRP A 197 -6.33 -7.36 -5.34
CA TRP A 197 -5.08 -7.37 -6.10
C TRP A 197 -3.94 -8.03 -5.31
N LEU A 198 -3.78 -7.66 -4.03
CA LEU A 198 -2.79 -8.25 -3.13
C LEU A 198 -3.09 -9.73 -2.84
N ALA A 199 -4.35 -10.15 -2.91
CA ALA A 199 -4.78 -11.53 -2.68
C ALA A 199 -4.57 -12.45 -3.90
N LEU A 200 -4.19 -11.94 -5.08
CA LEU A 200 -4.01 -12.76 -6.28
C LEU A 200 -3.12 -14.01 -6.08
N PRO A 201 -1.93 -13.94 -5.43
CA PRO A 201 -1.13 -15.13 -5.16
C PRO A 201 -1.87 -16.19 -4.33
N ARG A 202 -2.76 -15.76 -3.43
CA ARG A 202 -3.59 -16.65 -2.61
C ARG A 202 -4.71 -17.29 -3.41
N THR A 203 -5.34 -16.52 -4.30
CA THR A 203 -6.36 -17.00 -5.25
C THR A 203 -5.77 -17.98 -6.26
N TRP A 204 -4.53 -17.79 -6.70
CA TRP A 204 -3.79 -18.73 -7.53
C TRP A 204 -3.32 -19.99 -6.76
N GLY A 205 -3.59 -20.06 -5.45
CA GLY A 205 -3.17 -21.18 -4.61
C GLY A 205 -1.70 -21.16 -4.19
N LEU A 206 -0.91 -20.18 -4.62
CA LEU A 206 0.53 -20.13 -4.38
C LEU A 206 0.87 -19.98 -2.90
N THR A 207 0.14 -19.12 -2.19
CA THR A 207 0.33 -18.82 -0.75
C THR A 207 -0.69 -19.54 0.16
N GLN A 208 -1.46 -20.49 -0.36
CA GLN A 208 -2.26 -21.39 0.47
C GLN A 208 -1.34 -22.35 1.24
N PRO A 209 -1.77 -22.95 2.37
CA PRO A 209 -0.93 -23.88 3.13
C PRO A 209 -0.41 -25.09 2.34
N THR A 210 -1.06 -25.43 1.22
CA THR A 210 -0.65 -26.49 0.28
C THR A 210 0.19 -25.98 -0.89
N GLY A 211 0.33 -24.66 -1.04
CA GLY A 211 1.05 -23.99 -2.11
C GLY A 211 2.54 -23.85 -1.84
N ALA A 212 3.34 -23.79 -2.90
CA ALA A 212 4.79 -23.79 -2.82
C ALA A 212 5.34 -22.61 -2.00
N VAL A 213 4.73 -21.42 -2.13
CA VAL A 213 5.12 -20.21 -1.38
C VAL A 213 4.21 -19.93 -0.17
N GLY A 214 3.36 -20.89 0.20
CA GLY A 214 2.57 -20.87 1.43
C GLY A 214 3.14 -21.76 2.53
N GLY A 215 4.36 -22.27 2.36
CA GLY A 215 5.04 -23.12 3.34
C GLY A 215 5.01 -24.62 3.04
N ALA A 216 4.35 -25.06 1.96
CA ALA A 216 4.30 -26.47 1.57
C ALA A 216 5.60 -26.94 0.89
N HIS A 217 6.39 -26.04 0.33
CA HIS A 217 7.72 -26.35 -0.19
C HIS A 217 8.75 -26.24 0.95
N ALA A 218 9.55 -27.27 1.18
CA ALA A 218 10.51 -27.29 2.30
C ALA A 218 11.60 -26.21 2.17
N GLY A 219 11.85 -25.72 0.96
CA GLY A 219 12.76 -24.60 0.68
C GLY A 219 12.11 -23.22 0.77
N TYR A 220 10.81 -23.10 1.05
CA TYR A 220 10.13 -21.80 1.17
C TYR A 220 9.31 -21.75 2.46
N ARG A 221 9.96 -21.43 3.58
CA ARG A 221 9.37 -21.48 4.93
C ARG A 221 10.27 -20.77 5.95
N VAL A 222 9.68 -20.35 7.07
CA VAL A 222 10.42 -19.94 8.28
C VAL A 222 10.61 -21.14 9.22
N TYR A 223 11.85 -21.44 9.60
CA TYR A 223 12.22 -22.51 10.53
C TYR A 223 12.85 -21.96 11.81
N PRO A 224 12.71 -22.65 12.96
CA PRO A 224 13.58 -22.39 14.11
C PRO A 224 15.04 -22.78 13.79
N CYS A 225 15.97 -22.07 14.41
CA CYS A 225 17.41 -22.38 14.43
C CYS A 225 17.94 -22.28 15.87
N ALA A 226 19.22 -22.55 16.11
CA ALA A 226 19.77 -22.71 17.46
C ALA A 226 19.66 -21.43 18.34
N ASP A 227 19.69 -20.25 17.72
CA ASP A 227 19.64 -18.95 18.40
C ASP A 227 18.69 -17.95 17.70
N GLY A 228 17.55 -18.45 17.20
CA GLY A 228 16.48 -17.64 16.61
C GLY A 228 15.69 -18.37 15.54
N ARG A 229 15.39 -17.69 14.44
CA ARG A 229 14.69 -18.25 13.27
C ARG A 229 15.43 -17.98 11.97
N VAL A 230 15.08 -18.72 10.93
CA VAL A 230 15.59 -18.54 9.56
C VAL A 230 14.46 -18.59 8.56
N ALA A 231 14.28 -17.52 7.79
CA ALA A 231 13.42 -17.49 6.62
C ALA A 231 14.21 -18.06 5.43
N VAL A 232 13.75 -19.19 4.88
CA VAL A 232 14.36 -19.86 3.73
C VAL A 232 13.48 -19.61 2.50
N ALA A 233 14.09 -19.23 1.38
CA ALA A 233 13.42 -18.94 0.10
C ALA A 233 14.10 -19.64 -1.10
N ALA A 234 14.63 -20.84 -0.87
CA ALA A 234 15.24 -21.72 -1.88
C ALA A 234 14.17 -22.46 -2.71
N LEU A 235 13.38 -21.71 -3.48
CA LEU A 235 12.25 -22.23 -4.27
C LEU A 235 12.72 -22.90 -5.57
N GLU A 236 13.70 -22.30 -6.24
CA GLU A 236 14.24 -22.79 -7.50
C GLU A 236 15.06 -24.08 -7.29
N PRO A 237 15.01 -25.04 -8.23
CA PRO A 237 15.65 -26.35 -8.06
C PRO A 237 17.14 -26.29 -7.70
N HIS A 238 17.89 -25.33 -8.24
CA HIS A 238 19.31 -25.19 -7.95
C HIS A 238 19.57 -24.68 -6.52
N PHE A 239 18.76 -23.76 -6.00
CA PHE A 239 18.85 -23.34 -4.60
C PHE A 239 18.43 -24.46 -3.66
N ALA A 240 17.34 -25.17 -3.98
CA ALA A 240 16.86 -26.32 -3.22
C ALA A 240 17.93 -27.42 -3.13
N ASN A 241 18.61 -27.73 -4.25
CA ASN A 241 19.70 -28.69 -4.28
C ASN A 241 20.86 -28.27 -3.37
N ARG A 242 21.31 -27.02 -3.44
CA ARG A 242 22.42 -26.52 -2.60
C ARG A 242 22.09 -26.52 -1.10
N LEU A 243 20.84 -26.22 -0.75
CA LEU A 243 20.34 -26.33 0.62
C LEU A 243 20.35 -27.79 1.09
N CYS A 244 19.84 -28.71 0.27
CA CYS A 244 19.80 -30.14 0.56
C CYS A 244 21.22 -30.72 0.70
N GLU A 245 22.14 -30.36 -0.19
CA GLU A 245 23.57 -30.73 -0.10
C GLU A 245 24.21 -30.25 1.20
N ALA A 246 23.97 -29.00 1.62
CA ALA A 246 24.48 -28.47 2.88
C ALA A 246 23.90 -29.21 4.09
N ALA A 247 22.66 -29.65 4.00
CA ALA A 247 21.97 -30.41 5.04
C ALA A 247 22.31 -31.91 5.04
N GLY A 248 23.08 -32.41 4.06
CA GLY A 248 23.30 -33.84 3.87
C GLY A 248 22.01 -34.61 3.52
N VAL A 249 21.04 -33.91 2.94
CA VAL A 249 19.77 -34.47 2.46
C VAL A 249 19.91 -34.72 0.96
N THR A 250 19.83 -35.96 0.51
CA THR A 250 19.77 -36.26 -0.94
C THR A 250 18.53 -35.58 -1.52
N PRO A 251 18.60 -34.81 -2.63
CA PRO A 251 17.51 -33.92 -3.05
C PRO A 251 16.19 -34.67 -3.15
N PRO A 252 15.29 -34.52 -2.17
CA PRO A 252 14.02 -35.22 -2.23
C PRO A 252 13.02 -34.30 -2.90
N ASP A 253 11.87 -34.86 -3.24
CA ASP A 253 10.68 -34.04 -3.51
C ASP A 253 10.53 -32.99 -2.38
N MET A 254 10.69 -31.71 -2.73
CA MET A 254 10.64 -30.61 -1.77
C MET A 254 9.25 -30.41 -1.16
N MET A 255 8.23 -31.05 -1.73
CA MET A 255 6.88 -31.10 -1.17
C MET A 255 6.69 -32.26 -0.18
N ALA A 256 7.61 -33.21 -0.11
CA ALA A 256 7.48 -34.38 0.74
C ALA A 256 7.71 -34.05 2.23
N THR A 257 6.86 -34.59 3.10
CA THR A 257 6.96 -34.44 4.57
C THR A 257 8.33 -34.87 5.13
N ALA A 258 8.99 -35.85 4.51
CA ALA A 258 10.32 -36.30 4.94
C ALA A 258 11.39 -35.20 4.74
N THR A 259 11.34 -34.48 3.61
CA THR A 259 12.23 -33.36 3.29
C THR A 259 12.06 -32.23 4.30
N HIS A 260 10.81 -31.87 4.61
CA HIS A 260 10.50 -30.87 5.64
C HIS A 260 11.13 -31.23 6.98
N LYS A 261 10.92 -32.47 7.44
CA LYS A 261 11.46 -32.92 8.74
C LYS A 261 12.98 -32.92 8.77
N ALA A 262 13.62 -33.37 7.70
CA ALA A 262 15.09 -33.41 7.62
C ALA A 262 15.71 -32.00 7.64
N LEU A 263 15.18 -31.08 6.82
CA LEU A 263 15.65 -29.69 6.81
C LEU A 263 15.36 -28.97 8.12
N ALA A 264 14.16 -29.16 8.70
CA ALA A 264 13.81 -28.56 9.99
C ALA A 264 14.76 -29.03 11.10
N ALA A 265 15.07 -30.33 11.16
CA ALA A 265 15.99 -30.89 12.16
C ALA A 265 17.42 -30.35 11.98
N TRP A 266 17.90 -30.26 10.74
CA TRP A 266 19.22 -29.68 10.47
C TRP A 266 19.28 -28.20 10.84
N LEU A 267 18.33 -27.38 10.38
CA LEU A 267 18.28 -25.94 10.65
C LEU A 267 18.19 -25.64 12.15
N ALA A 268 17.41 -26.42 12.91
CA ALA A 268 17.27 -26.27 14.36
C ALA A 268 18.59 -26.38 15.14
N THR A 269 19.61 -27.04 14.57
CA THR A 269 20.93 -27.22 15.20
C THR A 269 21.97 -26.18 14.79
N ARG A 270 21.64 -25.29 13.83
CA ARG A 270 22.57 -24.29 13.31
C ARG A 270 22.34 -22.95 13.96
N THR A 271 23.43 -22.29 14.31
CA THR A 271 23.39 -20.88 14.70
C THR A 271 23.13 -20.00 13.49
N ARG A 272 22.61 -18.79 13.72
CA ARG A 272 22.39 -17.78 12.68
C ARG A 272 23.70 -17.45 11.94
N ALA A 273 24.81 -17.34 12.67
CA ALA A 273 26.12 -17.09 12.08
C ALA A 273 26.56 -18.20 11.10
N GLU A 274 26.35 -19.47 11.45
CA GLU A 274 26.63 -20.59 10.54
C GLU A 274 25.73 -20.57 9.30
N LEU A 275 24.43 -20.27 9.48
CA LEU A 275 23.47 -20.19 8.37
C LEU A 275 23.78 -19.01 7.43
N ASP A 276 24.11 -17.84 7.96
CA ASP A 276 24.50 -16.65 7.17
C ASP A 276 25.80 -16.89 6.40
N ALA A 277 26.75 -17.63 6.97
CA ALA A 277 27.98 -18.03 6.28
C ALA A 277 27.67 -19.01 5.15
N MET A 278 26.89 -20.06 5.43
CA MET A 278 26.47 -21.07 4.45
C MET A 278 25.69 -20.45 3.29
N SER A 279 24.76 -19.54 3.59
CA SER A 279 23.98 -18.80 2.59
C SER A 279 24.86 -18.08 1.58
N ARG A 280 25.89 -17.37 2.05
CA ARG A 280 26.82 -16.62 1.20
C ARG A 280 27.76 -17.54 0.42
N GLU A 281 28.31 -18.57 1.07
CA GLU A 281 29.24 -19.51 0.44
C GLU A 281 28.57 -20.33 -0.66
N ARG A 282 27.32 -20.75 -0.43
CA ARG A 282 26.59 -21.66 -1.31
C ARG A 282 25.51 -20.96 -2.13
N ASP A 283 25.42 -19.63 -2.06
CA ASP A 283 24.40 -18.85 -2.77
C ASP A 283 22.99 -19.42 -2.51
N VAL A 284 22.59 -19.52 -1.24
CA VAL A 284 21.27 -20.02 -0.83
C VAL A 284 20.46 -18.86 -0.26
N PRO A 285 19.29 -18.51 -0.82
CA PRO A 285 18.47 -17.40 -0.35
C PRO A 285 17.84 -17.73 1.01
N LEU A 286 18.41 -17.18 2.06
CA LEU A 286 17.86 -17.20 3.41
C LEU A 286 18.16 -15.90 4.16
N LEU A 287 17.41 -15.64 5.22
CA LEU A 287 17.63 -14.54 6.16
C LEU A 287 17.41 -15.04 7.58
N THR A 288 18.40 -14.84 8.45
CA THR A 288 18.30 -15.17 9.87
C THR A 288 17.67 -14.01 10.66
N LEU A 289 16.92 -14.36 11.69
CA LEU A 289 16.12 -13.43 12.49
C LEU A 289 16.37 -13.74 13.96
N ALA A 290 16.70 -12.71 14.76
CA ALA A 290 16.63 -12.82 16.21
C ALA A 290 15.16 -12.93 16.64
N ASP A 291 14.92 -13.62 17.75
CA ASP A 291 13.61 -13.63 18.39
C ASP A 291 13.32 -12.34 19.16
#